data_AF-A0A3M2TSP8-F1
#
_entry.id   AF-A0A3M2TSP8-F1
#
_cell.length_a   1.000
_cell.length_b   1.000
_cell.length_c   1.000
_cell.angle_alpha   90.00
_cell.angle_beta   90.00
_cell.angle_gamma   90.00
#
_symmetry.space_group_name_H-M   'P 1'
#
loop_
_entity.id
_entity.type
_entity.pdbx_description
1 polymer ?
#
loop_
_entity_poly.entity_id
_entity_poly.type
_entity_poly.pdbx_seq_one_letter_code
_entity_poly.pdbx_strand_id
1 'polypeptide(L)' 'MAYYRNPSDVTAMPAWQALTKHRQAMQDFSMREAFTDDPKRFSQFTLSSAGLFLDYSKNLITAETRDLLVALA' A
#
# COMPACT_ATOMS: atom_id res chain seq x y z
N MET A 1 -13.49 24.80 22.73
CA MET A 1 -14.04 23.55 22.17
C MET A 1 -12.86 22.72 21.67
N ALA A 2 -12.31 21.86 22.52
CA ALA A 2 -11.12 21.08 22.20
C ALA A 2 -11.57 19.74 21.58
N TYR A 3 -11.45 19.61 20.25
CA TYR A 3 -11.64 18.34 19.55
C TYR A 3 -10.38 17.48 19.74
N TYR A 4 -10.12 16.99 20.95
CA TYR A 4 -9.13 15.93 21.13
C TYR A 4 -9.74 14.63 20.60
N ARG A 5 -9.36 14.24 19.38
CA ARG A 5 -9.43 12.83 18.99
C ARG A 5 -8.56 12.06 19.98
N ASN A 6 -9.10 11.04 20.64
CA ASN A 6 -8.26 10.01 21.24
C ASN A 6 -7.51 9.34 20.09
N PRO A 7 -6.17 9.48 19.99
CA PRO A 7 -5.43 8.79 18.94
C PRO A 7 -5.51 7.29 19.24
N SER A 8 -6.11 6.54 18.33
CA SER A 8 -6.00 5.08 18.32
C SER A 8 -4.57 4.71 17.96
N ASP A 9 -3.94 3.86 18.78
CA ASP A 9 -2.62 3.31 18.47
C ASP A 9 -2.75 2.34 17.28
N VAL A 10 -2.41 2.85 16.09
CA VAL A 10 -2.45 2.07 14.85
C VAL A 10 -1.50 0.89 14.87
N THR A 11 -0.42 0.94 15.65
CA THR A 11 0.59 -0.13 15.70
C THR A 11 0.11 -1.37 16.45
N ALA A 12 -0.88 -1.19 17.33
CA ALA A 12 -1.53 -2.29 18.05
C ALA A 12 -2.63 -2.99 17.22
N MET A 13 -3.02 -2.44 16.07
CA MET A 13 -4.11 -2.99 15.26
C MET A 13 -3.72 -4.30 14.55
N PRO A 14 -4.65 -5.26 14.37
CA PRO A 14 -4.39 -6.47 13.58
C PRO A 14 -3.92 -6.19 12.15
N ALA A 15 -4.46 -5.14 11.51
CA ALA A 15 -4.05 -4.73 10.16
C ALA A 15 -2.56 -4.30 10.10
N TRP A 16 -2.06 -3.65 11.15
CA TRP A 16 -0.64 -3.27 11.25
C TRP A 16 0.27 -4.49 11.42
N GLN A 17 -0.14 -5.48 12.21
CA GLN A 17 0.59 -6.73 12.37
C GLN A 17 0.64 -7.51 11.03
N ALA A 18 -0.47 -7.53 10.28
CA ALA A 18 -0.52 -8.13 8.95
C ALA A 18 0.43 -7.43 7.97
N LEU A 19 0.44 -6.08 7.94
CA LEU A 19 1.39 -5.31 7.14
C LEU A 19 2.85 -5.57 7.53
N THR A 20 3.13 -5.71 8.83
CA THR A 20 4.48 -6.01 9.33
C THR A 20 4.96 -7.38 8.83
N LYS A 21 4.11 -8.40 8.92
CA LYS A 21 4.39 -9.74 8.39
C LYS A 21 4.58 -9.70 6.86
N HIS A 22 3.71 -8.99 6.15
CA HIS A 22 3.81 -8.83 4.69
C HIS A 22 5.12 -8.16 4.29
N ARG A 23 5.53 -7.11 5.00
CA ARG A 23 6.80 -6.42 4.75
C ARG A 23 8.01 -7.34 4.90
N GLN A 24 7.98 -8.27 5.86
CA GLN A 24 9.01 -9.29 6.04
C GLN A 24 9.03 -10.30 4.88
N ALA A 25 7.87 -10.67 4.33
CA ALA A 25 7.81 -11.53 3.14
C ALA A 25 8.32 -10.81 1.87
N MET A 26 8.19 -9.49 1.81
CA MET A 26 8.64 -8.66 0.67
C MET A 26 10.11 -8.19 0.78
N GLN A 27 10.96 -8.80 1.62
CA GLN A 27 12.35 -8.32 1.82
C GLN A 27 13.17 -8.31 0.53
N ASP A 28 12.95 -9.30 -0.35
CA ASP A 28 13.68 -9.46 -1.61
C ASP A 28 12.93 -8.88 -2.82
N PHE A 29 11.90 -8.05 -2.59
CA PHE A 29 11.11 -7.48 -3.67
C PHE A 29 11.96 -6.58 -4.58
N SER A 30 12.03 -6.94 -5.87
CA SER A 30 12.70 -6.16 -6.90
C SER A 30 11.70 -5.43 -7.77
N MET A 31 11.88 -4.10 -7.89
CA MET A 31 11.01 -3.31 -8.75
C MET A 31 11.14 -3.66 -10.23
N ARG A 32 12.34 -4.04 -10.66
CA ARG A 32 12.59 -4.43 -12.05
C ARG A 32 11.85 -5.72 -12.39
N GLU A 33 11.92 -6.70 -11.49
CA GLU A 33 11.22 -7.98 -11.65
C GLU A 33 9.72 -7.76 -11.62
N ALA A 34 9.20 -6.96 -10.68
CA ALA A 34 7.77 -6.67 -10.62
C ALA A 34 7.18 -6.05 -11.90
N PHE A 35 7.94 -5.23 -12.64
CA PHE A 35 7.51 -4.72 -13.96
C PHE A 35 7.72 -5.72 -15.10
N THR A 36 8.68 -6.65 -14.94
CA THR A 36 8.92 -7.73 -15.89
C THR A 36 7.80 -8.77 -15.79
N ASP A 37 7.45 -9.16 -14.57
CA ASP A 37 6.47 -10.20 -14.26
C ASP A 37 5.03 -9.71 -14.43
N ASP A 38 4.77 -8.42 -14.19
CA ASP A 38 3.48 -7.78 -14.45
C ASP A 38 3.62 -6.59 -15.40
N PRO A 39 3.55 -6.82 -16.73
CA PRO A 39 3.55 -5.75 -17.71
C PRO A 39 2.37 -4.76 -17.58
N LYS A 40 1.29 -5.15 -16.88
CA LYS A 40 0.11 -4.29 -16.64
C LYS A 40 0.23 -3.47 -15.36
N ARG A 41 1.32 -3.61 -14.61
CA ARG A 41 1.54 -2.94 -13.32
C ARG A 41 1.25 -1.45 -13.34
N PHE A 42 1.71 -0.73 -14.37
CA PHE A 42 1.44 0.71 -14.51
C PHE A 42 -0.07 1.00 -14.46
N SER A 43 -0.86 0.29 -15.26
CA SER A 43 -2.32 0.47 -15.30
C SER A 43 -3.03 0.04 -14.01
N GLN A 44 -2.52 -0.98 -13.31
CA GLN A 44 -3.10 -1.47 -12.05
C GLN A 44 -2.84 -0.56 -10.86
N PHE A 45 -1.72 0.16 -10.87
CA PHE A 45 -1.29 1.08 -9.81
C PHE A 45 -1.27 2.53 -10.32
N THR A 46 -2.31 2.87 -11.08
CA THR A 46 -2.59 4.23 -11.54
C THR A 46 -4.06 4.54 -11.29
N LEU A 47 -4.36 5.78 -10.91
CA LEU A 47 -5.71 6.30 -10.79
C LEU A 47 -5.83 7.62 -11.55
N SER A 48 -6.93 7.81 -12.26
CA SER A 48 -7.30 9.11 -12.85
C SER A 48 -8.69 9.50 -12.37
N SER A 49 -8.80 10.63 -11.69
CA SER A 49 -10.08 11.13 -11.17
C SER A 49 -10.01 12.63 -10.90
N ALA A 50 -11.12 13.34 -11.08
CA ALA A 50 -11.22 14.79 -10.83
C ALA A 50 -10.12 15.64 -11.52
N GLY A 51 -9.67 15.22 -12.72
CA GLY A 51 -8.59 15.89 -13.45
C GLY A 51 -7.18 15.64 -12.89
N LEU A 52 -7.05 14.79 -11.87
CA LEU A 52 -5.77 14.37 -11.30
C LEU A 52 -5.39 12.98 -11.80
N PHE A 53 -4.11 12.83 -12.16
CA PHE A 53 -3.50 11.57 -12.52
C PHE A 53 -2.47 11.19 -11.46
N LEU A 54 -2.67 10.03 -10.83
CA LEU A 54 -1.80 9.47 -9.80
C LEU A 54 -1.22 8.16 -10.31
N ASP A 55 0.09 8.13 -10.59
CA ASP A 55 0.85 6.91 -10.81
C ASP A 55 1.60 6.55 -9.52
N TYR A 56 1.30 5.38 -8.98
CA TYR A 56 1.95 4.83 -7.79
C TYR A 56 2.56 3.45 -8.05
N SER A 57 2.75 3.09 -9.33
CA SER A 57 3.26 1.80 -9.79
C SER A 57 4.72 1.52 -9.42
N LYS A 58 5.51 2.57 -9.18
CA LYS A 58 6.92 2.48 -8.77
C LYS A 58 7.13 2.38 -7.25
N ASN A 59 6.08 2.18 -6.48
CA ASN A 59 6.18 1.88 -5.06
C ASN A 59 6.41 0.38 -4.81
N LEU A 60 7.01 0.05 -3.66
CA LEU A 60 7.24 -1.33 -3.19
C LEU A 60 5.93 -1.97 -2.70
N ILE A 61 4.98 -2.15 -3.62
CA ILE A 61 3.64 -2.64 -3.33
C ILE A 61 3.23 -3.77 -4.28
N THR A 62 2.45 -4.71 -3.77
CA THR A 62 1.65 -5.64 -4.56
C THR A 62 0.17 -5.31 -4.39
N ALA A 63 -0.71 -6.03 -5.07
CA ALA A 63 -2.15 -5.92 -4.83
C ALA A 63 -2.48 -6.21 -3.35
N GLU A 64 -1.84 -7.24 -2.77
CA GLU A 64 -1.94 -7.55 -1.35
C GLU A 64 -1.47 -6.40 -0.46
N THR A 65 -0.35 -5.73 -0.78
CA THR A 65 0.08 -4.55 0.00
C THR A 65 -0.98 -3.45 0.00
N ARG A 66 -1.61 -3.16 -1.15
CA ARG A 66 -2.67 -2.16 -1.25
C ARG A 66 -3.87 -2.56 -0.41
N ASP A 67 -4.32 -3.80 -0.49
CA ASP A 67 -5.50 -4.27 0.23
C ASP A 67 -5.27 -4.25 1.75
N LEU A 68 -4.06 -4.60 2.21
CA LEU A 68 -3.67 -4.47 3.62
C LEU A 68 -3.56 -3.01 4.09
N LEU A 69 -3.08 -2.10 3.24
CA LEU A 69 -3.05 -0.66 3.55
C LEU A 69 -4.46 -0.07 3.64
N VAL A 70 -5.38 -0.50 2.77
CA VAL A 70 -6.80 -0.12 2.84
C VAL A 70 -7.46 -0.67 4.10
N ALA A 71 -7.12 -1.89 4.53
CA ALA A 71 -7.63 -2.46 5.78
C ALA A 71 -7.12 -1.74 7.05
N LEU A 72 -6.02 -0.99 6.96
CA LEU A 72 -5.50 -0.17 8.05
C LEU A 72 -6.18 1.21 8.15
N ALA A 73 -6.66 1.76 7.02
CA ALA A 73 -7.19 3.12 6.91
C ALA A 73 -8.59 3.29 7.51
#